data_AF-A0A5J4VI62-F1
#
_entry.id   AF-A0A5J4VI62-F1
#
_cell.length_a   1.000
_cell.length_b   1.000
_cell.length_c   1.000
_cell.angle_alpha   90.00
_cell.angle_beta   90.00
_cell.angle_gamma   90.00
#
_symmetry.space_group_name_H-M   'P 1'
#
loop_
_entity.id
_entity.type
_entity.pdbx_description
1 polymer ?
#
loop_
_entity_poly.entity_id
_entity_poly.type
_entity_poly.pdbx_seq_one_letter_code
_entity_poly.pdbx_strand_id
1 'polypeptide(L)'
;MAPIDADRFMYKNIMDSNCIEQDILPKDKINDAIEYLKSNEVPQIEGLYEALFKRQTFRHCSVYVNDKNNSKIIFAANVGIQHENIYPNELQQLVDFAYEYDQSNKLMVLFACYLLYERIHPHEDGNGRMGRLLLLENIYQLSDSFVPLTTALRYNKQIKQLMNEIFKSISFGETMKKRQIKSGDAAIYRESNLSAYDPMHSMHSMHQFISLHLSTALTRLISHNSSTRCT
;
A
#
# COMPACT_ATOMS: atom_id res chain seq x y z
N MET A 1 29.28 -13.35 8.49
CA MET A 1 28.41 -12.95 7.36
C MET A 1 29.04 -11.74 6.70
N ALA A 2 29.17 -11.74 5.37
CA ALA A 2 29.53 -10.51 4.66
C ALA A 2 28.39 -9.49 4.85
N PRO A 3 28.67 -8.18 4.94
CA PRO A 3 27.64 -7.16 4.99
C PRO A 3 26.72 -7.34 3.78
N ILE A 4 25.40 -7.39 4.02
CA ILE A 4 24.43 -7.33 2.92
C ILE A 4 24.63 -5.98 2.23
N ASP A 5 24.90 -6.01 0.92
CA ASP A 5 24.94 -4.82 0.09
C ASP A 5 23.51 -4.25 0.01
N ALA A 6 23.21 -3.32 0.93
CA ALA A 6 21.91 -2.71 1.08
C ALA A 6 21.45 -2.02 -0.21
N ASP A 7 22.37 -1.36 -0.92
CA ASP A 7 22.10 -0.68 -2.19
C ASP A 7 21.65 -1.70 -3.25
N ARG A 8 22.36 -2.83 -3.37
CA ARG A 8 21.98 -3.91 -4.28
C ARG A 8 20.63 -4.53 -3.92
N PHE A 9 20.32 -4.66 -2.63
CA PHE A 9 19.05 -5.20 -2.17
C PHE A 9 17.88 -4.25 -2.46
N MET A 10 18.02 -2.97 -2.14
CA MET A 10 17.02 -1.93 -2.43
C MET A 10 16.80 -1.80 -3.94
N TYR A 11 17.87 -1.79 -4.73
CA TYR A 11 17.79 -1.79 -6.19
C TYR A 11 16.99 -2.99 -6.71
N LYS A 12 17.26 -4.19 -6.18
CA LYS A 12 16.51 -5.40 -6.55
C LYS A 12 15.03 -5.27 -6.18
N ASN A 13 14.68 -4.74 -5.02
CA ASN A 13 13.29 -4.57 -4.59
C ASN A 13 12.53 -3.62 -5.52
N ILE A 14 13.10 -2.46 -5.83
CA ILE A 14 12.49 -1.50 -6.76
C ILE A 14 12.37 -2.09 -8.16
N MET A 15 13.39 -2.82 -8.63
CA MET A 15 13.34 -3.51 -9.93
C MET A 15 12.31 -4.64 -9.98
N ASP A 16 12.17 -5.43 -8.92
CA ASP A 16 11.13 -6.44 -8.83
C ASP A 16 9.75 -5.78 -8.82
N SER A 17 9.64 -4.56 -8.28
CA SER A 17 8.39 -3.81 -8.27
C SER A 17 7.98 -3.44 -9.69
N ASN A 18 8.91 -3.12 -10.59
CA ASN A 18 8.62 -2.89 -12.01
C ASN A 18 8.01 -4.13 -12.70
N CYS A 19 8.23 -5.34 -12.18
CA CYS A 19 7.69 -6.57 -12.76
C CYS A 19 6.24 -6.86 -12.32
N ILE A 20 5.78 -6.23 -11.24
CA ILE A 20 4.41 -6.38 -10.72
C ILE A 20 3.52 -5.18 -11.05
N GLU A 21 4.12 -4.01 -11.30
CA GLU A 21 3.44 -2.79 -11.74
C GLU A 21 3.38 -2.68 -13.28
N GLN A 22 2.64 -1.70 -13.81
CA GLN A 22 2.47 -1.51 -15.26
C GLN A 22 3.57 -0.66 -15.90
N ASP A 23 4.33 0.08 -15.10
CA ASP A 23 5.39 0.99 -15.52
C ASP A 23 6.78 0.47 -15.11
N ILE A 24 7.78 0.75 -15.97
CA ILE A 24 9.19 0.43 -15.70
C ILE A 24 9.90 1.73 -15.35
N LEU A 25 10.36 1.84 -14.10
CA LEU A 25 11.23 2.95 -13.69
C LEU A 25 12.62 2.79 -14.32
N PRO A 26 13.17 3.85 -14.94
CA PRO A 26 14.52 3.83 -15.47
C PRO A 26 15.56 3.84 -14.34
N LYS A 27 16.76 3.34 -14.64
CA LYS A 27 17.82 3.09 -13.66
C LYS A 27 18.23 4.33 -12.86
N ASP A 28 18.29 5.49 -13.51
CA ASP A 28 18.62 6.77 -12.89
C ASP A 28 17.61 7.12 -11.78
N LYS A 29 16.31 7.00 -12.03
CA LYS A 29 15.28 7.26 -11.00
C LYS A 29 15.33 6.27 -9.83
N ILE A 30 15.69 5.01 -10.11
CA ILE A 30 15.90 4.01 -9.05
C ILE A 30 17.09 4.40 -8.16
N ASN A 31 18.19 4.84 -8.77
CA ASN A 31 19.36 5.32 -8.04
C ASN A 31 19.04 6.57 -7.22
N ASP A 32 18.36 7.57 -7.82
CA ASP A 32 17.92 8.80 -7.14
C ASP A 32 17.08 8.44 -5.88
N ALA A 33 16.17 7.47 -5.99
CA ALA A 33 15.35 7.03 -4.87
C ALA A 33 16.16 6.29 -3.79
N ILE A 34 17.15 5.48 -4.16
CA ILE A 34 18.04 4.81 -3.20
C ILE A 34 18.88 5.85 -2.44
N GLU A 35 19.46 6.83 -3.13
CA GLU A 35 20.21 7.92 -2.51
C GLU A 35 19.33 8.74 -1.56
N TYR A 36 18.10 9.03 -1.97
CA TYR A 36 17.12 9.68 -1.10
C TYR A 36 16.83 8.87 0.16
N LEU A 37 16.53 7.57 0.04
CA LEU A 37 16.23 6.71 1.18
C LEU A 37 17.42 6.57 2.15
N LYS A 38 18.66 6.59 1.64
CA LYS A 38 19.87 6.52 2.47
C LYS A 38 20.15 7.80 3.25
N SER A 39 19.67 8.94 2.76
CA SER A 39 19.90 10.24 3.39
C SER A 39 18.80 10.62 4.39
N ASN A 40 17.76 9.81 4.54
CA ASN A 40 16.62 10.09 5.41
C ASN A 40 16.35 8.91 6.34
N GLU A 41 16.38 9.15 7.65
CA GLU A 41 16.01 8.15 8.65
C GLU A 41 14.53 7.75 8.53
N VAL A 42 13.65 8.75 8.39
CA VAL A 42 12.24 8.58 8.05
C VAL A 42 11.98 9.26 6.70
N PRO A 43 11.63 8.50 5.65
CA PRO A 43 11.44 9.08 4.33
C PRO A 43 10.17 9.94 4.27
N GLN A 44 10.31 11.18 3.77
CA GLN A 44 9.15 12.01 3.44
C GLN A 44 8.50 11.50 2.14
N ILE A 45 7.17 11.42 2.13
CA ILE A 45 6.38 10.90 1.00
C ILE A 45 6.65 11.69 -0.27
N GLU A 46 6.59 13.02 -0.20
CA GLU A 46 6.80 13.90 -1.36
C GLU A 46 8.21 13.73 -1.95
N GLY A 47 9.25 13.74 -1.10
CA GLY A 47 10.63 13.61 -1.57
C GLY A 47 10.92 12.26 -2.23
N LEU A 48 10.40 11.16 -1.65
CA LEU A 48 10.55 9.83 -2.27
C LEU A 48 9.78 9.74 -3.58
N TYR A 49 8.56 10.28 -3.62
CA TYR A 49 7.74 10.26 -4.83
C TYR A 49 8.39 11.07 -5.96
N GLU A 50 8.92 12.25 -5.63
CA GLU A 50 9.62 13.10 -6.59
C GLU A 50 10.88 12.41 -7.14
N ALA A 51 11.66 11.75 -6.28
CA ALA A 51 12.83 10.97 -6.72
C ALA A 51 12.44 9.84 -7.71
N LEU A 52 11.35 9.13 -7.44
CA LEU A 52 10.91 8.00 -8.27
C LEU A 52 10.20 8.42 -9.56
N PHE A 53 9.38 9.47 -9.53
CA PHE A 53 8.44 9.77 -10.60
C PHE A 53 8.70 11.11 -11.28
N LYS A 54 9.30 12.10 -10.60
CA LYS A 54 9.54 13.48 -11.07
C LYS A 54 8.26 14.17 -11.54
N ARG A 55 7.23 14.11 -10.69
CA ARG A 55 5.88 14.63 -10.96
C ARG A 55 5.14 14.91 -9.66
N GLN A 56 4.03 15.64 -9.76
CA GLN A 56 3.18 15.96 -8.63
C GLN A 56 2.79 14.72 -7.80
N THR A 57 3.01 14.80 -6.49
CA THR A 57 2.86 13.68 -5.56
C THR A 57 1.40 13.26 -5.39
N PHE A 58 0.53 14.19 -4.98
CA PHE A 58 -0.85 13.88 -4.66
C PHE A 58 -1.74 14.07 -5.88
N ARG A 59 -2.68 13.14 -6.08
CA ARG A 59 -3.67 13.25 -7.15
C ARG A 59 -4.69 14.34 -6.84
N HIS A 60 -5.20 14.97 -7.90
CA HIS A 60 -6.26 15.99 -7.84
C HIS A 60 -7.55 15.54 -8.50
N CYS A 61 -7.70 14.23 -8.70
CA CYS A 61 -8.90 13.63 -9.26
C CYS A 61 -9.15 12.24 -8.66
N SER A 62 -10.35 11.71 -8.85
CA SER A 62 -10.66 10.32 -8.50
C SER A 62 -9.92 9.38 -9.45
N VAL A 63 -9.15 8.44 -8.89
CA VAL A 63 -8.43 7.40 -9.64
C VAL A 63 -9.13 6.06 -9.42
N TYR A 64 -9.35 5.33 -10.51
CA TYR A 64 -10.03 4.05 -10.51
C TYR A 64 -9.02 2.91 -10.61
N VAL A 65 -9.02 2.00 -9.63
CA VAL A 65 -8.23 0.77 -9.70
C VAL A 65 -9.01 -0.22 -10.57
N ASN A 66 -8.65 -0.31 -11.85
CA ASN A 66 -9.27 -1.25 -12.78
C ASN A 66 -8.90 -2.69 -12.42
N ASP A 67 -9.90 -3.52 -12.11
CA ASP A 67 -9.74 -4.96 -12.29
C ASP A 67 -9.64 -5.24 -13.80
N LYS A 68 -8.72 -6.12 -14.22
CA LYS A 68 -8.41 -6.39 -15.64
C LYS A 68 -9.53 -7.09 -16.43
N ASN A 69 -10.80 -6.95 -16.03
CA ASN A 69 -11.95 -7.50 -16.74
C ASN A 69 -12.54 -6.45 -17.69
N ASN A 70 -12.43 -6.75 -18.99
CA ASN A 70 -12.93 -6.02 -20.16
C ASN A 70 -14.47 -5.85 -20.24
N SER A 71 -15.22 -5.87 -19.15
CA SER A 71 -16.65 -5.57 -19.21
C SER A 71 -16.86 -4.04 -19.24
N LYS A 72 -17.82 -3.58 -20.05
CA LYS A 72 -18.28 -2.16 -20.17
C LYS A 72 -18.73 -1.51 -18.85
N ILE A 73 -18.60 -2.21 -17.73
CA ILE A 73 -18.84 -1.75 -16.38
C ILE A 73 -17.49 -1.85 -15.67
N ILE A 74 -16.82 -0.71 -15.53
CA ILE A 74 -15.63 -0.60 -14.67
C ILE A 74 -16.12 -0.86 -13.25
N PHE A 75 -16.02 -2.11 -12.80
CA PHE A 75 -16.00 -2.43 -11.39
C PHE A 75 -14.64 -1.99 -10.88
N ALA A 76 -14.52 -0.71 -10.52
CA ALA A 76 -13.37 -0.27 -9.75
C ALA A 76 -13.50 -0.95 -8.39
N ALA A 77 -12.78 -2.06 -8.21
CA ALA A 77 -12.93 -2.94 -7.06
C ALA A 77 -12.74 -2.15 -5.75
N ASN A 78 -11.89 -1.11 -5.78
CA ASN A 78 -11.69 -0.13 -4.73
C ASN A 78 -11.45 1.26 -5.38
N VAL A 79 -12.12 2.31 -4.89
CA VAL A 79 -11.67 3.69 -5.13
C VAL A 79 -10.91 4.12 -3.89
N GLY A 80 -9.78 4.78 -4.09
CA GLY A 80 -9.13 5.54 -3.03
C GLY A 80 -10.10 6.52 -2.39
N ILE A 81 -9.70 7.17 -1.30
CA ILE A 81 -10.56 8.23 -0.72
C ILE A 81 -10.78 9.37 -1.72
N GLN A 82 -11.76 10.24 -1.50
CA GLN A 82 -11.87 11.44 -2.35
C GLN A 82 -10.58 12.26 -2.25
N HIS A 83 -10.12 12.82 -3.38
CA HIS A 83 -8.80 13.45 -3.40
C HIS A 83 -8.73 14.70 -2.53
N GLU A 84 -9.87 15.36 -2.34
CA GLU A 84 -10.05 16.49 -1.44
C GLU A 84 -9.84 16.12 0.03
N ASN A 85 -9.94 14.82 0.37
CA ASN A 85 -9.71 14.29 1.70
C ASN A 85 -8.30 13.70 1.87
N ILE A 86 -7.40 13.86 0.88
CA ILE A 86 -6.00 13.50 1.03
C ILE A 86 -5.31 14.67 1.72
N TYR A 87 -4.99 14.50 3.00
CA TYR A 87 -4.23 15.47 3.77
C TYR A 87 -2.76 15.03 3.87
N PRO A 88 -1.82 15.71 3.19
CA PRO A 88 -0.41 15.31 3.15
C PRO A 88 0.23 15.09 4.52
N ASN A 89 -0.05 15.99 5.47
CA ASN A 89 0.52 15.93 6.81
C ASN A 89 0.03 14.71 7.60
N GLU A 90 -1.26 14.39 7.50
CA GLU A 90 -1.82 13.21 8.17
C GLU A 90 -1.25 11.92 7.56
N LEU A 91 -1.10 11.90 6.23
CA LEU A 91 -0.50 10.75 5.57
C LEU A 91 0.98 10.57 5.93
N GLN A 92 1.72 11.66 6.13
CA GLN A 92 3.08 11.60 6.65
C GLN A 92 3.11 11.08 8.09
N GLN A 93 2.17 11.50 8.96
CA GLN A 93 2.05 10.96 10.33
C GLN A 93 1.83 9.45 10.37
N LEU A 94 1.19 8.85 9.36
CA LEU A 94 1.10 7.39 9.23
C LEU A 94 2.48 6.74 9.05
N VAL A 95 3.35 7.35 8.25
CA VAL A 95 4.73 6.88 8.03
C VAL A 95 5.54 7.09 9.30
N ASP A 96 5.48 8.27 9.90
CA ASP A 96 6.22 8.61 11.12
C ASP A 96 5.85 7.64 12.26
N PHE A 97 4.55 7.39 12.47
CA PHE A 97 4.04 6.40 13.42
C PHE A 97 4.65 5.01 13.21
N ALA A 98 4.73 4.54 11.96
CA ALA A 98 5.23 3.21 11.66
C ALA A 98 6.75 3.06 11.94
N TYR A 99 7.52 4.14 11.75
CA TYR A 99 8.96 4.16 12.04
C TYR A 99 9.24 4.24 13.54
N GLU A 100 8.50 5.10 14.26
CA GLU A 100 8.60 5.29 15.71
C GLU A 100 8.12 4.07 16.52
N TYR A 101 7.24 3.23 15.95
CA TYR A 101 6.73 2.05 16.63
C TYR A 101 7.84 1.04 16.96
N ASP A 102 8.03 0.73 18.24
CA ASP A 102 9.15 -0.08 18.75
C ASP A 102 8.74 -1.39 19.45
N GLN A 103 7.45 -1.73 19.43
CA GLN A 103 6.95 -2.95 20.07
C GLN A 103 7.19 -4.21 19.24
N SER A 104 7.04 -5.39 19.87
CA SER A 104 7.37 -6.70 19.30
C SER A 104 6.57 -7.08 18.05
N ASN A 105 5.41 -6.47 17.84
CA ASN A 105 4.52 -6.64 16.69
C ASN A 105 4.77 -5.60 15.58
N LYS A 106 5.92 -4.91 15.57
CA LYS A 106 6.29 -3.88 14.57
C LYS A 106 6.02 -4.29 13.12
N LEU A 107 6.35 -5.53 12.73
CA LEU A 107 6.10 -6.01 11.36
C LEU A 107 4.60 -6.04 11.01
N MET A 108 3.74 -6.40 11.96
CA MET A 108 2.28 -6.38 11.76
C MET A 108 1.77 -4.94 11.60
N VAL A 109 2.32 -4.00 12.37
CA VAL A 109 1.97 -2.58 12.28
C VAL A 109 2.42 -1.98 10.95
N LEU A 110 3.63 -2.30 10.49
CA LEU A 110 4.13 -1.87 9.18
C LEU A 110 3.26 -2.40 8.04
N PHE A 111 2.86 -3.67 8.12
CA PHE A 111 1.93 -4.27 7.16
C PHE A 111 0.53 -3.63 7.21
N ALA A 112 0.04 -3.30 8.40
CA ALA A 112 -1.21 -2.56 8.56
C ALA A 112 -1.18 -1.17 7.92
N CYS A 113 -0.11 -0.41 8.18
CA CYS A 113 0.09 0.91 7.59
C CYS A 113 0.18 0.81 6.07
N TYR A 114 0.82 -0.24 5.54
CA TYR A 114 0.87 -0.49 4.09
C TYR A 114 -0.52 -0.69 3.49
N LEU A 115 -1.37 -1.52 4.11
CA LEU A 115 -2.74 -1.75 3.64
C LEU A 115 -3.58 -0.47 3.69
N LEU A 116 -3.39 0.35 4.72
CA LEU A 116 -4.00 1.67 4.83
C LEU A 116 -3.56 2.62 3.72
N TYR A 117 -2.25 2.69 3.45
CA TYR A 117 -1.69 3.52 2.40
C TYR A 117 -2.24 3.14 1.01
N GLU A 118 -2.23 1.85 0.70
CA GLU A 118 -2.80 1.31 -0.54
C GLU A 118 -4.27 1.67 -0.71
N ARG A 119 -5.02 1.69 0.40
CA ARG A 119 -6.43 2.05 0.41
C ARG A 119 -6.66 3.53 0.20
N ILE A 120 -5.88 4.39 0.86
CA ILE A 120 -5.96 5.85 0.67
C ILE A 120 -5.69 6.17 -0.80
N HIS A 121 -4.73 5.44 -1.40
CA HIS A 121 -4.36 5.55 -2.81
C HIS A 121 -4.06 7.02 -3.19
N PRO A 122 -3.07 7.66 -2.53
CA PRO A 122 -2.87 9.10 -2.60
C PRO A 122 -2.33 9.63 -3.94
N HIS A 123 -1.78 8.75 -4.78
CA HIS A 123 -1.12 9.12 -6.02
C HIS A 123 -1.96 8.74 -7.24
N GLU A 124 -1.68 9.39 -8.38
CA GLU A 124 -2.25 8.98 -9.67
C GLU A 124 -1.83 7.57 -10.06
N ASP A 125 -0.58 7.23 -9.77
CA ASP A 125 0.01 5.92 -10.03
C ASP A 125 1.24 5.72 -9.12
N GLY A 126 1.66 4.47 -8.96
CA GLY A 126 2.79 4.08 -8.11
C GLY A 126 2.44 3.87 -6.63
N ASN A 127 1.15 3.83 -6.26
CA ASN A 127 0.70 3.62 -4.87
C ASN A 127 1.31 2.34 -4.26
N GLY A 128 1.17 1.21 -4.97
CA GLY A 128 1.78 -0.08 -4.64
C GLY A 128 3.25 0.03 -4.28
N ARG A 129 4.00 0.67 -5.18
CA ARG A 129 5.45 0.85 -5.05
C ARG A 129 5.80 1.74 -3.86
N MET A 130 5.11 2.87 -3.70
CA MET A 130 5.31 3.79 -2.60
C MET A 130 5.01 3.16 -1.25
N GLY A 131 3.86 2.50 -1.10
CA GLY A 131 3.49 1.85 0.16
C GLY A 131 4.50 0.78 0.57
N ARG A 132 4.96 -0.05 -0.39
CA ARG A 132 5.99 -1.06 -0.12
C ARG A 132 7.33 -0.42 0.27
N LEU A 133 7.81 0.59 -0.45
CA LEU A 133 9.09 1.22 -0.14
C LEU A 133 9.04 1.95 1.21
N LEU A 134 8.01 2.73 1.47
CA LEU A 134 7.87 3.46 2.73
C LEU A 134 7.81 2.51 3.93
N LEU A 135 7.02 1.42 3.83
CA LEU A 135 6.55 0.69 5.03
C LEU A 135 7.02 -0.76 5.11
N LEU A 136 7.47 -1.39 4.02
CA LEU A 136 7.83 -2.81 4.02
C LEU A 136 9.24 -3.10 3.52
N GLU A 137 9.80 -2.31 2.59
CA GLU A 137 10.99 -2.72 1.84
C GLU A 137 12.23 -1.88 2.14
N ASN A 138 12.05 -0.71 2.75
CA ASN A 138 13.14 0.13 3.27
C ASN A 138 13.56 -0.22 4.72
N ILE A 139 12.89 -1.19 5.34
CA ILE A 139 13.07 -1.60 6.75
C ILE A 139 13.99 -2.82 6.92
N TYR A 140 14.89 -3.06 5.96
CA TYR A 140 15.67 -4.31 5.85
C TYR A 140 16.55 -4.64 7.06
N GLN A 141 16.77 -3.67 7.96
CA GLN A 141 17.50 -3.86 9.22
C GLN A 141 16.66 -4.55 10.31
N LEU A 142 15.35 -4.71 10.13
CA LEU A 142 14.45 -5.24 11.16
C LEU A 142 14.51 -6.77 11.34
N SER A 143 15.12 -7.52 10.41
CA SER A 143 15.27 -8.98 10.56
C SER A 143 16.31 -9.58 9.60
N ASP A 144 17.10 -10.52 10.10
CA ASP A 144 18.03 -11.35 9.31
C ASP A 144 17.33 -12.25 8.27
N SER A 145 16.01 -12.46 8.39
CA SER A 145 15.22 -13.34 7.51
C SER A 145 14.12 -12.61 6.74
N PHE A 146 14.25 -11.30 6.56
CA PHE A 146 13.24 -10.50 5.87
C PHE A 146 13.18 -10.82 4.36
N VAL A 147 12.04 -11.32 3.88
CA VAL A 147 11.75 -11.48 2.45
C VAL A 147 10.85 -10.31 2.00
N PRO A 148 11.33 -9.42 1.11
CA PRO A 148 10.55 -8.31 0.60
C PRO A 148 9.24 -8.77 -0.03
N LEU A 149 8.16 -8.04 0.26
CA LEU A 149 6.83 -8.38 -0.25
C LEU A 149 6.83 -8.43 -1.78
N THR A 150 7.54 -7.53 -2.45
CA THR A 150 7.70 -7.52 -3.91
C THR A 150 8.36 -8.81 -4.42
N THR A 151 9.41 -9.31 -3.74
CA THR A 151 10.04 -10.59 -4.11
C THR A 151 9.02 -11.73 -3.97
N ALA A 152 8.28 -11.78 -2.86
CA ALA A 152 7.26 -12.80 -2.63
C ALA A 152 6.13 -12.73 -3.68
N LEU A 153 5.63 -11.54 -4.00
CA LEU A 153 4.59 -11.31 -5.01
C LEU A 153 5.04 -11.70 -6.42
N ARG A 154 6.30 -11.43 -6.76
CA ARG A 154 6.88 -11.75 -8.08
C ARG A 154 6.98 -13.25 -8.29
N TYR A 155 7.45 -13.99 -7.29
CA TYR A 155 7.84 -15.40 -7.46
C TYR A 155 6.85 -16.40 -6.85
N ASN A 156 5.91 -15.98 -6.01
CA ASN A 156 4.96 -16.87 -5.35
C ASN A 156 3.50 -16.51 -5.68
N LYS A 157 2.88 -17.31 -6.57
CA LYS A 157 1.48 -17.13 -6.97
C LYS A 157 0.48 -17.25 -5.82
N GLN A 158 0.76 -18.10 -4.82
CA GLN A 158 -0.12 -18.27 -3.66
C GLN A 158 -0.11 -17.01 -2.78
N ILE A 159 1.06 -16.38 -2.60
CA ILE A 159 1.16 -15.10 -1.88
C ILE A 159 0.39 -14.01 -2.62
N LYS A 160 0.47 -13.96 -3.96
CA LYS A 160 -0.33 -13.02 -4.76
C LYS A 160 -1.83 -13.23 -4.56
N GLN A 161 -2.31 -14.47 -4.55
CA GLN A 161 -3.71 -14.78 -4.27
C GLN A 161 -4.10 -14.39 -2.84
N LEU A 162 -3.28 -14.74 -1.85
CA LEU A 162 -3.50 -14.38 -0.45
C LEU A 162 -3.61 -12.86 -0.26
N MET A 163 -2.71 -12.08 -0.86
CA MET A 163 -2.74 -10.62 -0.80
C MET A 163 -4.04 -10.06 -1.41
N ASN A 164 -4.49 -10.61 -2.54
CA ASN A 164 -5.77 -10.20 -3.13
C ASN A 164 -6.96 -10.50 -2.19
N GLU A 165 -6.95 -11.65 -1.52
CA GLU A 165 -8.01 -11.99 -0.55
C GLU A 165 -7.95 -11.09 0.69
N ILE A 166 -6.75 -10.76 1.18
CA ILE A 166 -6.56 -9.75 2.24
C ILE A 166 -7.20 -8.43 1.84
N PHE A 167 -6.85 -7.89 0.66
CA PHE A 167 -7.41 -6.63 0.17
C PHE A 167 -8.94 -6.66 0.02
N LYS A 168 -9.52 -7.78 -0.39
CA LYS A 168 -10.99 -7.92 -0.48
C LYS A 168 -11.66 -8.00 0.90
N SER A 169 -10.98 -8.61 1.87
CA SER A 169 -11.53 -8.85 3.22
C SER A 169 -11.49 -7.62 4.11
N ILE A 170 -10.58 -6.68 3.82
CA ILE A 170 -10.45 -5.42 4.53
C ILE A 170 -11.48 -4.44 3.94
N SER A 171 -12.66 -4.37 4.58
CA SER A 171 -13.72 -3.41 4.24
C SER A 171 -13.65 -2.20 5.17
N PHE A 172 -13.30 -1.05 4.63
CA PHE A 172 -13.43 0.24 5.32
C PHE A 172 -14.75 0.88 4.90
N GLY A 173 -15.86 0.42 5.51
CA GLY A 173 -17.21 0.99 5.35
C GLY A 173 -17.51 1.55 3.96
N GLU A 174 -17.91 0.70 3.01
CA GLU A 174 -18.04 1.10 1.61
C GLU A 174 -19.48 1.50 1.27
N THR A 175 -19.64 2.58 0.50
CA THR A 175 -20.90 2.83 -0.22
C THR A 175 -20.69 2.62 -1.71
N MET A 176 -21.59 1.85 -2.32
CA MET A 176 -21.59 1.64 -3.76
C MET A 176 -22.16 2.89 -4.43
N LYS A 177 -21.36 3.59 -5.24
CA LYS A 177 -21.82 4.72 -6.04
C LYS A 177 -21.75 4.40 -7.52
N LYS A 178 -22.75 4.88 -8.27
CA LYS A 178 -22.80 4.78 -9.74
C LYS A 178 -22.57 6.17 -10.31
N ARG A 179 -21.56 6.34 -11.18
CA ARG A 179 -21.30 7.60 -11.89
C ARG A 179 -21.19 7.34 -13.39
N GLN A 180 -21.82 8.21 -14.17
CA GLN A 180 -21.66 8.22 -15.61
C GLN A 180 -20.34 8.91 -15.94
N ILE A 181 -19.47 8.23 -16.68
CA ILE A 181 -18.09 8.69 -16.96
C ILE A 181 -18.01 9.29 -18.36
N LYS A 182 -18.78 8.74 -19.32
CA LYS A 182 -18.95 9.20 -20.70
C LYS A 182 -20.37 8.92 -21.19
N SER A 183 -20.78 9.49 -22.32
CA SER A 183 -22.08 9.23 -22.95
C SER A 183 -22.27 7.73 -23.21
N GLY A 184 -23.02 7.07 -22.32
CA GLY A 184 -23.35 5.64 -22.40
C GLY A 184 -22.61 4.73 -21.40
N ASP A 185 -21.53 5.20 -20.77
CA ASP A 185 -20.70 4.39 -19.87
C ASP A 185 -20.93 4.78 -18.39
N ALA A 186 -21.24 3.80 -17.55
CA ALA A 186 -21.38 3.97 -16.11
C ALA A 186 -20.32 3.15 -15.35
N ALA A 187 -19.56 3.79 -14.47
CA ALA A 187 -18.77 3.10 -13.44
C ALA A 187 -19.65 2.84 -12.23
N ILE A 188 -19.56 1.62 -11.71
CA ILE A 188 -20.01 1.29 -10.36
C ILE A 188 -18.74 1.17 -9.54
N TYR A 189 -18.60 2.00 -8.53
CA TYR A 189 -17.38 2.08 -7.75
C TYR A 189 -17.68 2.07 -6.26
N ARG A 190 -16.74 1.53 -5.49
CA ARG A 190 -16.81 1.52 -4.03
C ARG A 190 -16.16 2.77 -3.50
N GLU A 191 -16.93 3.63 -2.85
CA GLU A 191 -16.40 4.79 -2.15
C GLU A 191 -16.23 4.45 -0.67
N SER A 192 -15.02 4.66 -0.16
CA SER A 192 -14.72 4.45 1.25
C SER A 192 -15.30 5.60 2.08
N ASN A 193 -16.16 5.32 3.07
CA ASN A 193 -16.54 6.29 4.08
C ASN A 193 -15.44 6.42 5.13
N LEU A 194 -14.24 6.85 4.72
CA LEU A 194 -13.20 7.18 5.69
C LEU A 194 -13.59 8.42 6.52
N SER A 195 -14.51 9.29 6.10
CA SER A 195 -14.97 10.39 6.97
C SER A 195 -15.70 9.92 8.23
N ALA A 196 -16.19 8.67 8.28
CA ALA A 196 -16.80 8.06 9.46
C ALA A 196 -15.77 7.29 10.32
N TYR A 197 -14.58 7.07 9.77
CA TYR A 197 -13.43 6.47 10.44
C TYR A 197 -12.38 7.55 10.50
N ASP A 198 -12.31 8.23 11.63
CA ASP A 198 -11.33 9.25 11.92
C ASP A 198 -10.13 8.67 12.74
N PRO A 199 -9.35 7.68 12.23
CA PRO A 199 -8.23 7.14 12.96
C PRO A 199 -7.00 8.06 12.88
N MET A 200 -7.01 9.07 12.01
CA MET A 200 -5.86 9.95 11.75
C MET A 200 -5.79 11.15 12.70
N HIS A 201 -6.87 11.50 13.42
CA HIS A 201 -6.81 12.57 14.43
C HIS A 201 -5.94 12.23 15.66
N SER A 202 -5.54 10.97 15.89
CA SER A 202 -4.56 10.61 16.95
C SER A 202 -3.82 9.27 16.72
N MET A 203 -2.58 9.14 17.21
CA MET A 203 -1.88 7.84 17.26
C MET A 203 -2.67 6.76 18.03
N HIS A 204 -3.48 7.15 19.03
CA HIS A 204 -4.30 6.23 19.81
C HIS A 204 -5.43 5.62 18.97
N SER A 205 -6.08 6.42 18.13
CA SER A 205 -7.13 5.97 17.21
C SER A 205 -6.56 5.13 16.07
N MET A 206 -5.34 5.40 15.62
CA MET A 206 -4.62 4.57 14.64
C MET A 206 -4.28 3.19 15.23
N HIS A 207 -3.80 3.12 16.47
CA HIS A 207 -3.51 1.86 17.15
C HIS A 207 -4.79 1.03 17.41
N GLN A 208 -5.88 1.68 17.85
CA GLN A 208 -7.18 1.01 18.00
C GLN A 208 -7.71 0.50 16.66
N PHE A 209 -7.58 1.29 15.59
CA PHE A 209 -8.00 0.91 14.25
C PHE A 209 -7.23 -0.30 13.71
N ILE A 210 -5.90 -0.28 13.84
CA ILE A 210 -5.02 -1.41 13.46
C ILE A 210 -5.41 -2.65 14.27
N SER A 211 -5.58 -2.51 15.59
CA SER A 211 -5.92 -3.62 16.46
C SER A 211 -7.32 -4.20 16.19
N LEU A 212 -8.31 -3.38 15.84
CA LEU A 212 -9.69 -3.82 15.62
C LEU A 212 -9.87 -4.44 14.22
N HIS A 213 -9.39 -3.76 13.18
CA HIS A 213 -9.69 -4.15 11.80
C HIS A 213 -8.70 -5.17 11.24
N LEU A 214 -7.40 -5.06 11.51
CA LEU A 214 -6.46 -6.09 11.07
C LEU A 214 -6.58 -7.37 11.88
N SER A 215 -6.79 -7.31 13.20
CA SER A 215 -6.98 -8.56 13.94
C SER A 215 -8.23 -9.29 13.46
N THR A 216 -9.34 -8.58 13.22
CA THR A 216 -10.55 -9.20 12.68
C THR A 216 -10.34 -9.78 11.27
N ALA A 217 -9.67 -9.05 10.38
CA ALA A 217 -9.38 -9.53 9.02
C ALA A 217 -8.42 -10.72 9.03
N LEU A 218 -7.34 -10.66 9.80
CA LEU A 218 -6.36 -11.74 9.94
C LEU A 218 -6.98 -12.97 10.61
N THR A 219 -7.76 -12.81 11.67
CA THR A 219 -8.49 -13.91 12.33
C THR A 219 -9.46 -14.58 11.36
N ARG A 220 -10.20 -13.80 10.55
CA ARG A 220 -11.08 -14.37 9.51
C ARG A 220 -10.30 -15.15 8.46
N LEU A 221 -9.19 -14.61 7.94
CA LEU A 221 -8.32 -15.31 7.00
C LEU A 221 -7.71 -16.60 7.56
N ILE A 222 -7.29 -16.59 8.82
CA ILE A 222 -6.76 -17.78 9.51
C ILE A 222 -7.87 -18.82 9.70
N SER A 223 -9.06 -18.41 10.14
CA SER A 223 -10.20 -19.32 10.31
C SER A 223 -10.68 -19.95 9.00
N HIS A 224 -10.66 -19.19 7.89
CA HIS A 224 -11.13 -19.65 6.59
C HIS A 224 -10.13 -20.62 5.91
N ASN A 225 -8.83 -20.44 6.14
CA ASN A 225 -7.79 -21.37 5.69
C ASN A 225 -7.65 -22.61 6.59
N SER A 226 -8.12 -22.54 7.83
CA SER A 226 -8.17 -23.68 8.75
C SER A 226 -9.32 -24.64 8.42
N SER A 227 -10.46 -24.13 7.94
CA SER A 227 -11.61 -24.95 7.56
C SER A 227 -11.45 -25.68 6.22
N THR A 228 -10.51 -25.26 5.37
CA THR A 228 -10.25 -25.84 4.03
C THR A 228 -9.16 -26.92 4.03
N ARG A 229 -8.53 -27.19 5.19
CA ARG A 229 -7.55 -28.30 5.36
C ARG A 229 -8.12 -29.53 6.07
N CYS A 230 -9.42 -29.54 6.38
CA CYS A 230 -10.12 -30.70 6.95
C CYS A 230 -11.26 -31.16 6.04
N THR A 231 -10.92 -31.56 4.81
CA THR A 231 -11.72 -32.46 3.96
C THR A 231 -10.79 -33.23 3.05
#